data_AF-A0A659RVW2-F1
#
_entry.id   AF-A0A659RVW2-F1
#
_cell.length_a   1.000
_cell.length_b   1.000
_cell.length_c   1.000
_cell.angle_alpha   90.00
_cell.angle_beta   90.00
_cell.angle_gamma   90.00
#
_symmetry.space_group_name_H-M   'P 1'
#
loop_
_entity.id
_entity.type
_entity.pdbx_description
1 polymer ?
#
loop_
_entity_poly.entity_id
_entity_poly.type
_entity_poly.pdbx_seq_one_letter_code
_entity_poly.pdbx_strand_id
1 'polypeptide(L)' 'MKVSFFLLKFPLSSETFVLNQITAFIHMGHEVEIVALQKGDSQRTHAAWEKSGLAATPR' A
#
# COMPACT_ATOMS: atom_id res chain seq x y z
N MET A 1 -11.75 7.15 10.44
CA MET A 1 -12.39 5.85 10.12
C MET A 1 -11.29 4.86 9.79
N LYS A 2 -11.47 3.58 10.13
CA LYS A 2 -10.51 2.52 9.80
C LYS A 2 -10.94 1.83 8.51
N VAL A 3 -10.01 1.68 7.57
CA VAL A 3 -10.23 1.07 6.24
C VAL A 3 -9.20 -0.03 6.02
N SER A 4 -9.65 -1.27 5.81
CA SER A 4 -8.78 -2.43 5.61
C SER A 4 -8.86 -2.93 4.17
N PHE A 5 -7.71 -3.04 3.51
CA PHE A 5 -7.56 -3.60 2.16
C PHE A 5 -7.07 -5.04 2.23
N PHE A 6 -7.78 -5.95 1.56
CA PHE A 6 -7.38 -7.35 1.41
C PHE A 6 -6.98 -7.62 -0.03
N LEU A 7 -5.71 -7.92 -0.25
CA LEU A 7 -5.12 -8.07 -1.58
C LEU A 7 -4.42 -9.42 -1.72
N LEU A 8 -4.33 -9.93 -2.94
CA LEU A 8 -3.53 -11.13 -3.19
C LEU A 8 -2.04 -10.83 -3.06
N LYS A 9 -1.57 -9.71 -3.65
CA LYS A 9 -0.16 -9.30 -3.69
C LYS A 9 -0.05 -7.79 -3.51
N PHE A 10 0.86 -7.29 -2.66
CA PHE A 10 1.06 -5.84 -2.47
C PHE A 10 2.52 -5.46 -2.12
N PRO A 11 3.09 -4.38 -2.71
CA PRO A 11 2.50 -3.50 -3.73
C PRO A 11 2.50 -4.13 -5.14
N LEU A 12 1.45 -3.89 -5.91
CA LEU A 12 1.38 -4.30 -7.32
C LEU A 12 1.30 -3.05 -8.20
N SER A 13 2.40 -2.71 -8.88
CA SER A 13 2.51 -1.45 -9.64
C SER A 13 1.55 -1.36 -10.81
N SER A 14 1.05 -2.50 -11.32
CA SER A 14 0.02 -2.55 -12.37
C SER A 14 -1.39 -2.23 -11.85
N GLU A 15 -1.63 -2.27 -10.54
CA GLU A 15 -2.93 -1.97 -9.91
C GLU A 15 -3.00 -0.51 -9.43
N THR A 16 -2.78 0.42 -10.35
CA THR A 16 -2.78 1.87 -10.08
C THR A 16 -4.09 2.36 -9.45
N PHE A 17 -5.22 1.72 -9.78
CA PHE A 17 -6.53 2.02 -9.18
C PHE A 17 -6.57 1.78 -7.66
N VAL A 18 -6.00 0.66 -7.18
CA VAL A 18 -5.98 0.30 -5.76
C VAL A 18 -5.02 1.22 -5.00
N LEU A 19 -3.85 1.49 -5.58
CA LEU A 19 -2.87 2.44 -5.01
C LEU A 19 -3.46 3.84 -4.85
N ASN A 20 -4.21 4.32 -5.85
CA ASN A 20 -4.85 5.63 -5.79
C ASN A 20 -5.92 5.70 -4.69
N GLN A 21 -6.71 4.64 -4.50
CA GLN A 21 -7.69 4.59 -3.41
C GLN A 21 -7.03 4.59 -2.04
N ILE A 22 -6.02 3.73 -1.82
CA ILE A 22 -5.25 3.68 -0.57
C ILE A 22 -4.68 5.07 -0.26
N THR A 23 -4.07 5.70 -1.25
CA THR A 23 -3.49 7.05 -1.11
C THR A 23 -4.56 8.09 -0.78
N ALA A 24 -5.71 8.05 -1.44
CA ALA A 24 -6.82 8.94 -1.15
C ALA A 24 -7.34 8.77 0.29
N PHE A 25 -7.52 7.55 0.78
CA PHE A 25 -7.96 7.30 2.17
C PHE A 25 -6.95 7.82 3.20
N ILE A 26 -5.66 7.62 2.94
CA ILE A 26 -4.59 8.18 3.79
C ILE A 26 -4.66 9.72 3.79
N HIS A 27 -4.80 10.35 2.62
CA HIS A 27 -4.90 11.81 2.51
C HIS A 27 -6.15 12.40 3.19
N MET A 28 -7.25 11.65 3.24
CA MET A 28 -8.45 12.03 3.97
C MET A 28 -8.32 11.85 5.50
N GLY A 29 -7.16 11.42 6.00
CA GLY A 29 -6.89 11.23 7.43
C GLY A 29 -7.50 9.94 7.99
N HIS A 30 -7.75 8.95 7.13
CA HIS A 30 -8.22 7.64 7.57
C HIS A 30 -7.05 6.71 7.93
N GLU A 31 -7.30 5.83 8.89
CA GLU A 31 -6.37 4.77 9.25
C GLU A 31 -6.50 3.64 8.23
N VAL A 32 -5.44 3.36 7.48
CA VAL A 32 -5.44 2.35 6.43
C VAL A 32 -4.59 1.16 6.85
N GLU A 33 -5.20 -0.03 6.80
CA GLU A 33 -4.53 -1.31 7.05
C GLU A 33 -4.52 -2.12 5.75
N ILE A 34 -3.37 -2.73 5.41
CA ILE A 34 -3.23 -3.52 4.19
C ILE A 34 -2.81 -4.92 4.59
N VAL A 35 -3.63 -5.91 4.23
CA VAL A 35 -3.37 -7.34 4.41
C VAL A 35 -3.21 -7.97 3.04
N ALA A 36 -2.04 -8.53 2.77
CA ALA A 36 -1.74 -9.18 1.50
C ALA A 36 -1.23 -10.62 1.71
N LEU A 37 -1.67 -11.55 0.86
CA LEU A 37 -1.20 -12.94 0.90
C LEU A 37 0.24 -13.09 0.39
N GLN A 38 0.68 -12.20 -0.49
CA GLN A 38 2.00 -12.24 -1.11
C GLN A 38 2.68 -10.87 -1.08
N LYS A 39 4.01 -10.86 -0.89
CA LYS A 39 4.79 -9.63 -1.03
C LYS A 39 4.86 -9.22 -2.51
N GLY A 40 4.61 -7.94 -2.74
CA GLY A 40 4.59 -7.31 -4.04
C GLY A 40 5.95 -6.95 -4.62
N ASP A 41 5.93 -6.35 -5.81
CA ASP A 41 7.14 -5.95 -6.51
C ASP A 41 7.73 -4.70 -5.84
N SER A 42 8.80 -4.91 -5.08
CA SER A 42 9.49 -3.88 -4.31
C SER A 42 10.69 -3.28 -5.07
N GLN A 43 10.99 -3.75 -6.29
CA GLN A 43 12.15 -3.34 -7.09
C GLN A 43 11.87 -2.24 -8.13
N ARG A 44 10.60 -1.87 -8.35
CA ARG A 44 10.20 -0.75 -9.23
C ARG A 44 9.31 0.23 -8.49
N THR A 45 9.78 0.69 -7.35
CA THR A 45 9.14 1.76 -6.62
C THR A 45 9.49 3.09 -7.30
N HIS A 46 8.65 3.50 -8.25
CA HIS A 46 8.61 4.90 -8.68
C HIS A 46 8.54 5.77 -7.42
N ALA A 47 9.53 6.65 -7.23
CA ALA A 47 9.81 7.75 -6.27
C ALA A 47 8.89 8.04 -5.05
N ALA A 48 7.64 7.56 -5.00
CA ALA A 48 6.70 7.70 -3.90
C ALA A 48 6.96 6.77 -2.71
N TRP A 49 7.65 5.63 -2.91
CA TRP A 49 7.90 4.65 -1.84
C TRP A 49 8.84 5.16 -0.74
N GLU A 50 9.90 5.87 -1.10
CA GLU A 50 10.88 6.40 -0.13
C GLU A 50 10.29 7.45 0.81
N LYS A 51 9.16 8.09 0.42
CA LYS A 51 8.58 9.20 1.18
C LYS A 51 7.58 8.77 2.25
N SER A 52 7.15 7.52 2.25
CA SER A 52 6.19 6.99 3.23
C SER A 52 6.88 5.90 4.06
N GLY A 53 6.95 6.07 5.38
CA GLY A 53 7.64 5.18 6.34
C GLY A 53 7.05 3.77 6.49
N LEU A 54 6.71 3.12 5.38
CA LEU A 54 6.14 1.77 5.29
C LEU A 54 7.22 0.67 5.22
N ALA A 55 8.36 0.87 5.88
CA ALA A 55 9.33 -0.19 6.09
C ALA A 55 8.79 -1.15 7.16
N ALA A 56 7.83 -1.99 6.77
CA ALA A 56 7.26 -3.03 7.63
C ALA A 56 8.33 -4.10 7.91
N THR A 57 8.70 -4.23 9.18
CA THR A 57 9.51 -5.33 9.72
C THR A 57 8.69 -6.62 9.62
N PRO A 58 9.15 -7.65 8.89
CA PRO A 58 8.47 -8.93 8.86
C PRO A 58 8.74 -9.67 10.19
N ARG A 59 7.69 -10.21 10.80
CA ARG A 59 7.77 -11.22 11.84
C ARG A 59 6.97 -12.44 11.40
#